data_AF-A0AAU0M7W7-F1
#
_entry.id   AF-A0AAU0M7W7-F1
#
_cell.length_a   1.000
_cell.length_b   1.000
_cell.length_c   1.000
_cell.angle_alpha   90.00
_cell.angle_beta   90.00
_cell.angle_gamma   90.00
#
_symmetry.space_group_name_H-M   'P 1'
#
loop_
_entity.id
_entity.type
_entity.pdbx_description
1 polymer ?
#
loop_
_entity_poly.entity_id
_entity_poly.type
_entity_poly.pdbx_seq_one_letter_code
_entity_poly.pdbx_strand_id
1 'polypeptide(L)'
;MSPQNRQEALIITALELFAGQCCESGHAMCDHTGACLDALDAQAQKNAAAACAARFDASGSVLSKRTEEPSSTWSTSELLRTVLDRVLTPPNIDWLWRSITITSALARLGERGLSPDAVLRTGFGRDLRRRILRDATAFWLAERDGSLTRDDVPAFLRGWVDLLDAEPALDGNDLTTTWTGQAVLPLSLADSARQWLRSAAVGHLVSWKISDFLAVRPGPDELVFPGGKDATRWVCDRLARTYLSEWSPASLQWELAYIRMPGKTCARAGVDPAILEERVCVEDMVVEELCHQVHTPEAHTEVDGDTMAEDLVPSLALMLRAGQLDAARTLARRAYEGCPSSPQFELAYAFCSIPTDRAESRRVLKLLDASAEPARTLIFANMAVCELFDGHTQSAQEWAAKISSPLVSDAVWLWDPVQALRGGPEVNLEPIGLWLERLHAAADQST
;
A
#
# COMPACT_ATOMS: atom_id res chain seq x y z
N MET A 1 8.77 30.95 -1.85
CA MET A 1 7.40 31.00 -2.42
C MET A 1 7.41 30.22 -3.72
N SER A 2 6.54 29.22 -3.85
CA SER A 2 6.33 28.53 -5.13
C SER A 2 5.80 29.52 -6.19
N PRO A 3 5.96 29.24 -7.50
CA PRO A 3 5.39 30.04 -8.57
C PRO A 3 3.86 30.22 -8.46
N GLN A 4 3.16 29.17 -8.01
CA GLN A 4 1.72 29.15 -7.74
C GLN A 4 1.32 30.17 -6.66
N ASN A 5 2.03 30.22 -5.54
CA ASN A 5 1.75 31.17 -4.45
C ASN A 5 1.96 32.64 -4.87
N ARG A 6 2.80 32.90 -5.89
CA ARG A 6 2.94 34.26 -6.46
C ARG A 6 1.77 34.59 -7.38
N GLN A 7 1.30 33.63 -8.17
CA GLN A 7 0.19 33.83 -9.08
C GLN A 7 -1.13 34.05 -8.33
N GLU A 8 -1.39 33.29 -7.27
CA GLU A 8 -2.58 33.48 -6.41
C GLU A 8 -2.58 34.84 -5.70
N ALA A 9 -1.42 35.26 -5.17
CA ALA A 9 -1.29 36.60 -4.57
C ALA A 9 -1.56 37.71 -5.58
N LEU A 10 -1.08 37.57 -6.82
CA LEU A 10 -1.36 38.52 -7.90
C LEU A 10 -2.84 38.56 -8.29
N ILE A 11 -3.53 37.41 -8.30
CA ILE A 11 -4.97 37.33 -8.59
C ILE A 11 -5.78 38.08 -7.52
N ILE A 12 -5.48 37.88 -6.24
CA ILE A 12 -6.15 38.60 -5.15
C ILE A 12 -5.92 40.10 -5.29
N THR A 13 -4.68 40.54 -5.43
CA THR A 13 -4.36 41.97 -5.56
C THR A 13 -5.02 42.59 -6.80
N ALA A 14 -5.10 41.86 -7.91
CA ALA A 14 -5.82 42.32 -9.09
C ALA A 14 -7.33 42.43 -8.85
N LEU A 15 -7.94 41.47 -8.16
CA LEU A 15 -9.35 41.51 -7.79
C LEU A 15 -9.66 42.62 -6.79
N GLU A 16 -8.81 42.86 -5.79
CA GLU A 16 -8.93 43.96 -4.84
C GLU A 16 -8.90 45.32 -5.54
N LEU A 17 -7.94 45.51 -6.46
CA LEU A 17 -7.85 46.73 -7.28
C LEU A 17 -9.07 46.91 -8.17
N PHE A 18 -9.51 45.85 -8.85
CA PHE A 18 -10.69 45.89 -9.71
C PHE A 18 -11.98 46.19 -8.92
N ALA A 19 -12.19 45.51 -7.78
CA ALA A 19 -13.35 45.71 -6.93
C ALA A 19 -13.37 47.13 -6.34
N GLY A 20 -12.21 47.67 -5.93
CA GLY A 20 -12.07 49.06 -5.47
C GLY A 20 -12.47 50.06 -6.55
N GLN A 21 -11.89 49.97 -7.75
CA GLN A 21 -12.22 50.85 -8.88
C GLN A 21 -13.69 50.72 -9.31
N CYS A 22 -14.23 49.50 -9.27
CA CYS A 22 -15.63 49.26 -9.60
C CYS A 22 -16.57 49.89 -8.56
N CYS A 23 -16.23 49.81 -7.27
CA CYS A 23 -16.98 50.45 -6.20
C CYS A 23 -16.96 51.98 -6.32
N GLU A 24 -15.79 52.58 -6.59
CA GLU A 24 -15.63 54.02 -6.80
C GLU A 24 -16.44 54.56 -7.99
N SER A 25 -16.64 53.74 -9.02
CA SER A 25 -17.50 54.05 -10.18
C SER A 25 -18.99 53.71 -9.96
N GLY A 26 -19.40 53.45 -8.72
CA GLY A 26 -20.79 53.11 -8.39
C GLY A 26 -21.24 51.78 -8.99
N HIS A 27 -20.32 50.83 -9.13
CA HIS A 27 -20.50 49.53 -9.79
C HIS A 27 -20.78 49.58 -11.30
N ALA A 28 -20.45 50.67 -11.99
CA ALA A 28 -20.67 50.79 -13.43
C ALA A 28 -19.92 49.71 -14.25
N MET A 29 -18.76 49.24 -13.79
CA MET A 29 -17.98 48.19 -14.49
C MET A 29 -18.54 46.77 -14.31
N CYS A 30 -19.52 46.58 -13.42
CA CYS A 30 -20.26 45.33 -13.28
C CYS A 30 -21.78 45.54 -13.43
N ASP A 31 -22.19 46.52 -14.22
CA ASP A 31 -23.61 46.82 -14.50
C ASP A 31 -24.46 47.02 -13.23
N HIS A 32 -23.87 47.61 -12.19
CA HIS A 32 -24.49 47.85 -10.88
C HIS A 32 -24.93 46.59 -10.13
N THR A 33 -24.45 45.41 -10.52
CA THR A 33 -24.83 44.12 -9.90
C THR A 33 -24.11 43.83 -8.59
N GLY A 34 -22.91 44.40 -8.38
CA GLY A 34 -22.05 44.07 -7.25
C GLY A 34 -21.15 42.85 -7.48
N ALA A 35 -21.19 42.23 -8.67
CA ALA A 35 -20.43 41.01 -8.98
C ALA A 35 -18.90 41.12 -8.76
N CYS A 36 -18.34 42.33 -8.80
CA CYS A 36 -16.94 42.57 -8.47
C CYS A 36 -16.59 42.25 -7.00
N LEU A 37 -17.51 42.54 -6.08
CA LEU A 37 -17.34 42.22 -4.65
C LEU A 37 -17.60 40.74 -4.41
N ASP A 38 -18.63 40.16 -5.04
CA ASP A 38 -18.91 38.72 -4.95
C ASP A 38 -17.72 37.87 -5.41
N ALA A 39 -17.06 38.27 -6.51
CA ALA A 39 -15.88 37.58 -7.02
C ALA A 39 -14.67 37.69 -6.07
N LEU A 40 -14.47 38.86 -5.45
CA LEU A 40 -13.41 39.06 -4.45
C LEU A 40 -13.68 38.21 -3.20
N ASP A 41 -14.92 38.22 -2.70
CA ASP A 41 -15.33 37.44 -1.54
C ASP A 41 -15.22 35.93 -1.81
N ALA A 42 -15.65 35.46 -2.98
CA ALA A 42 -15.51 34.07 -3.39
C ALA A 42 -14.03 33.63 -3.42
N GLN A 43 -13.15 34.48 -3.95
CA GLN A 43 -11.71 34.18 -3.98
C GLN A 43 -11.10 34.20 -2.57
N ALA A 44 -11.49 35.15 -1.72
CA ALA A 44 -11.06 35.21 -0.32
C ALA A 44 -11.50 33.96 0.45
N GLN A 45 -12.75 33.52 0.28
CA GLN A 45 -13.26 32.28 0.86
C GLN A 45 -12.50 31.05 0.36
N LYS A 46 -12.20 30.97 -0.94
CA LYS A 46 -11.40 29.88 -1.53
C LYS A 46 -10.01 29.81 -0.88
N ASN A 47 -9.33 30.95 -0.73
CA ASN A 47 -8.00 31.00 -0.13
C ASN A 47 -8.03 30.66 1.36
N ALA A 48 -9.04 31.12 2.10
CA ALA A 48 -9.24 30.76 3.50
C ALA A 48 -9.49 29.25 3.66
N ALA A 49 -10.29 28.64 2.79
CA ALA A 49 -10.55 27.20 2.77
C ALA A 49 -9.27 26.41 2.44
N ALA A 50 -8.48 26.85 1.46
CA ALA A 50 -7.20 26.22 1.12
C ALA A 50 -6.19 26.31 2.28
N ALA A 51 -6.10 27.48 2.93
CA ALA A 51 -5.25 27.66 4.11
C ALA A 51 -5.71 26.81 5.30
N CYS A 52 -7.03 26.65 5.50
CA CYS A 52 -7.59 25.75 6.51
C CYS A 52 -7.26 24.28 6.19
N ALA A 53 -7.49 23.85 4.95
CA ALA A 53 -7.18 22.50 4.48
C ALA A 53 -5.70 22.15 4.63
N ALA A 54 -4.79 23.08 4.28
CA ALA A 54 -3.35 22.89 4.41
C ALA A 54 -2.86 22.81 5.87
N ARG A 55 -3.64 23.32 6.83
CA ARG A 55 -3.33 23.28 8.27
C ARG A 55 -3.94 22.08 8.98
N PHE A 56 -4.73 21.26 8.28
CA PHE A 56 -5.30 20.05 8.87
C PHE A 56 -4.18 19.11 9.30
N ASP A 57 -4.17 18.74 10.58
CA ASP A 57 -3.25 17.76 11.13
C ASP A 57 -3.97 16.86 12.13
N ALA A 58 -4.34 15.66 11.65
CA ALA A 58 -5.00 14.66 12.48
C ALA A 58 -4.11 14.25 13.66
N SER A 59 -2.79 14.16 13.46
CA SER A 59 -1.83 13.71 14.47
C SER A 59 -1.60 14.75 15.57
N GLY A 60 -1.49 16.03 15.17
CA GLY A 60 -1.29 17.15 16.09
C GLY A 60 -2.37 17.26 17.17
N SER A 61 -3.64 17.04 16.80
CA SER A 61 -4.76 17.06 17.75
C SER A 61 -4.65 15.98 18.83
N VAL A 62 -4.29 14.75 18.43
CA VAL A 62 -4.17 13.59 19.34
C VAL A 62 -2.95 13.69 20.26
N LEU A 63 -1.85 14.30 19.81
CA LEU A 63 -0.64 14.46 20.60
C LEU A 63 -0.90 15.21 21.93
N SER A 64 -1.77 16.21 21.91
CA SER A 64 -2.14 16.98 23.11
C SER A 64 -3.01 16.19 24.11
N LYS A 65 -3.65 15.10 23.67
CA LYS A 65 -4.61 14.30 24.43
C LYS A 65 -4.09 12.89 24.75
N ARG A 66 -2.79 12.63 24.59
CA ARG A 66 -2.20 11.29 24.66
C ARG A 66 -2.44 10.56 25.99
N THR A 67 -2.63 11.30 27.07
CA THR A 67 -2.86 10.80 28.45
C THR A 67 -4.33 10.84 28.87
N GLU A 68 -5.22 11.33 28.03
CA GLU A 68 -6.65 11.42 28.32
C GLU A 68 -7.40 10.21 27.73
N GLU A 69 -8.46 9.79 28.41
CA GLU A 69 -9.34 8.75 27.87
C GLU A 69 -10.27 9.36 26.80
N PRO A 70 -10.49 8.69 25.65
CA PRO A 70 -11.43 9.13 24.65
C PRO A 70 -12.83 9.36 25.24
N SER A 71 -13.37 10.56 25.00
CA SER A 71 -14.67 10.97 25.55
C SER A 71 -15.59 11.51 24.46
N SER A 72 -16.84 11.81 24.82
CA SER A 72 -17.83 12.32 23.89
C SER A 72 -17.49 13.71 23.31
N THR A 73 -16.57 14.46 23.93
CA THR A 73 -16.16 15.79 23.49
C THR A 73 -15.07 15.79 22.41
N TRP A 74 -14.45 14.64 22.15
CA TRP A 74 -13.42 14.52 21.11
C TRP A 74 -14.06 14.57 19.72
N SER A 75 -13.38 15.12 18.72
CA SER A 75 -13.85 15.07 17.33
C SER A 75 -13.79 13.64 16.79
N THR A 76 -14.52 13.34 15.73
CA THR A 76 -14.51 12.02 15.10
C THR A 76 -13.14 11.73 14.48
N SER A 77 -12.50 12.76 13.94
CA SER A 77 -11.10 12.77 13.50
C SER A 77 -10.14 12.32 14.62
N GLU A 78 -10.25 12.91 15.82
CA GLU A 78 -9.42 12.54 16.98
C GLU A 78 -9.63 11.08 17.41
N LEU A 79 -10.88 10.63 17.43
CA LEU A 79 -11.22 9.24 17.78
C LEU A 79 -10.66 8.26 16.76
N LEU A 80 -10.87 8.48 15.45
CA LEU A 80 -10.37 7.62 14.39
C LEU A 80 -8.84 7.60 14.35
N ARG A 81 -8.19 8.75 14.48
CA ARG A 81 -6.73 8.85 14.56
C ARG A 81 -6.18 8.09 15.76
N THR A 82 -6.84 8.22 16.92
CA THR A 82 -6.45 7.48 18.13
C THR A 82 -6.56 5.97 17.93
N VAL A 83 -7.64 5.49 17.31
CA VAL A 83 -7.79 4.06 16.99
C VAL A 83 -6.67 3.61 16.05
N LEU A 84 -6.41 4.35 14.97
CA LEU A 84 -5.35 4.04 14.00
C LEU A 84 -3.97 3.95 14.68
N ASP A 85 -3.56 5.00 15.41
CA ASP A 85 -2.24 5.04 16.04
C ASP A 85 -2.06 3.94 17.09
N ARG A 86 -3.08 3.72 17.91
CA ARG A 86 -3.00 2.75 19.01
C ARG A 86 -3.11 1.32 18.51
N VAL A 87 -3.99 1.01 17.56
CA VAL A 87 -4.12 -0.36 17.04
C VAL A 87 -2.85 -0.82 16.32
N LEU A 88 -2.12 0.11 15.69
CA LEU A 88 -0.83 -0.14 15.04
C LEU A 88 0.36 -0.11 16.02
N THR A 89 0.17 0.32 17.25
CA THR A 89 1.20 0.21 18.30
C THR A 89 1.21 -1.22 18.86
N PRO A 90 2.38 -1.88 19.00
CA PRO A 90 2.43 -3.22 19.57
C PRO A 90 1.89 -3.28 21.02
N PRO A 91 1.17 -4.34 21.40
CA PRO A 91 0.56 -4.47 22.73
C PRO A 91 1.55 -4.87 23.84
N ASN A 92 2.82 -4.49 23.75
CA ASN A 92 3.78 -4.56 24.86
C ASN A 92 3.83 -3.27 25.69
N ILE A 93 3.48 -2.12 25.10
CA ILE A 93 3.54 -0.81 25.75
C ILE A 93 2.15 -0.47 26.31
N ASP A 94 2.07 -0.26 27.62
CA ASP A 94 0.85 0.16 28.33
C ASP A 94 -0.41 -0.59 27.90
N TRP A 95 -0.31 -1.92 27.76
CA TRP A 95 -1.29 -2.76 27.07
C TRP A 95 -2.75 -2.55 27.55
N LEU A 96 -2.93 -2.34 28.86
CA LEU A 96 -4.24 -2.11 29.46
C LEU A 96 -4.80 -0.75 29.05
N TRP A 97 -4.01 0.32 29.22
CA TRP A 97 -4.40 1.68 28.81
C TRP A 97 -4.66 1.74 27.31
N ARG A 98 -3.80 1.12 26.51
CA ARG A 98 -3.97 1.02 25.06
C ARG A 98 -5.29 0.33 24.70
N SER A 99 -5.60 -0.78 25.34
CA SER A 99 -6.84 -1.53 25.09
C SER A 99 -8.06 -0.70 25.46
N ILE A 100 -8.07 -0.09 26.66
CA ILE A 100 -9.14 0.81 27.13
C ILE A 100 -9.31 1.96 26.15
N THR A 101 -8.23 2.66 25.80
CA THR A 101 -8.25 3.79 24.85
C THR A 101 -8.87 3.39 23.52
N ILE A 102 -8.45 2.27 22.93
CA ILE A 102 -9.01 1.80 21.65
C ILE A 102 -10.49 1.47 21.81
N THR A 103 -10.88 0.71 22.83
CA THR A 103 -12.28 0.30 23.02
C THR A 103 -13.19 1.48 23.35
N SER A 104 -12.73 2.45 24.14
CA SER A 104 -13.47 3.67 24.46
C SER A 104 -13.64 4.53 23.20
N ALA A 105 -12.58 4.70 22.39
CA ALA A 105 -12.70 5.43 21.13
C ALA A 105 -13.67 4.75 20.15
N LEU A 106 -13.59 3.42 20.00
CA LEU A 106 -14.52 2.65 19.16
C LEU A 106 -15.97 2.73 19.66
N ALA A 107 -16.19 2.70 20.97
CA ALA A 107 -17.52 2.89 21.54
C ALA A 107 -18.10 4.27 21.18
N ARG A 108 -17.30 5.35 21.30
CA ARG A 108 -17.70 6.70 20.91
C ARG A 108 -17.96 6.85 19.42
N LEU A 109 -17.21 6.13 18.57
CA LEU A 109 -17.49 6.05 17.13
C LEU A 109 -18.82 5.32 16.86
N GLY A 110 -19.08 4.22 17.56
CA GLY A 110 -20.34 3.47 17.47
C GLY A 110 -21.56 4.32 17.87
N GLU A 111 -21.44 5.13 18.93
CA GLU A 111 -22.48 6.10 19.33
C GLU A 111 -22.80 7.13 18.23
N ARG A 112 -21.85 7.40 17.32
CA ARG A 112 -22.00 8.29 16.17
C ARG A 112 -22.46 7.58 14.88
N GLY A 113 -22.80 6.29 14.98
CA GLY A 113 -23.22 5.48 13.85
C GLY A 113 -22.07 4.92 13.00
N LEU A 114 -20.81 5.06 13.44
CA LEU A 114 -19.66 4.46 12.76
C LEU A 114 -19.35 3.10 13.37
N SER A 115 -19.67 2.02 12.64
CA SER A 115 -19.43 0.65 13.09
C SER A 115 -17.95 0.41 13.48
N PRO A 116 -17.65 -0.05 14.70
CA PRO A 116 -16.31 -0.44 15.12
C PRO A 116 -15.68 -1.52 14.22
N ASP A 117 -16.47 -2.50 13.78
CA ASP A 117 -16.01 -3.57 12.90
C ASP A 117 -15.67 -3.03 11.51
N ALA A 118 -16.45 -2.08 10.98
CA ALA A 118 -16.15 -1.43 9.70
C ALA A 118 -14.84 -0.64 9.78
N VAL A 119 -14.64 0.13 10.86
CA VAL A 119 -13.41 0.90 11.10
C VAL A 119 -12.20 -0.02 11.22
N LEU A 120 -12.24 -1.04 12.07
CA LEU A 120 -11.08 -1.91 12.32
C LEU A 120 -10.76 -2.84 11.16
N ARG A 121 -11.78 -3.44 10.52
CA ARG A 121 -11.57 -4.52 9.55
C ARG A 121 -11.48 -4.02 8.12
N THR A 122 -12.26 -3.01 7.78
CA THR A 122 -12.30 -2.44 6.42
C THR A 122 -11.49 -1.16 6.33
N GLY A 123 -11.64 -0.24 7.29
CA GLY A 123 -10.90 1.03 7.32
C GLY A 123 -9.40 0.82 7.54
N PHE A 124 -9.03 0.23 8.67
CA PHE A 124 -7.63 0.09 9.12
C PHE A 124 -7.07 -1.33 9.00
N GLY A 125 -7.88 -2.29 8.54
CA GLY A 125 -7.53 -3.71 8.60
C GLY A 125 -6.28 -4.06 7.78
N ARG A 126 -6.09 -3.37 6.65
CA ARG A 126 -4.89 -3.51 5.82
C ARG A 126 -3.64 -3.02 6.54
N ASP A 127 -3.69 -1.83 7.14
CA ASP A 127 -2.57 -1.25 7.89
C ASP A 127 -2.22 -2.13 9.10
N LEU A 128 -3.24 -2.61 9.81
CA LEU A 128 -3.11 -3.49 10.97
C LEU A 128 -2.39 -4.79 10.61
N ARG A 129 -2.87 -5.49 9.57
CA ARG A 129 -2.27 -6.74 9.12
C ARG A 129 -0.82 -6.53 8.69
N ARG A 130 -0.55 -5.51 7.88
CA ARG A 130 0.82 -5.17 7.43
C ARG A 130 1.75 -4.90 8.59
N ARG A 131 1.29 -4.12 9.57
CA ARG A 131 2.07 -3.79 10.76
C ARG A 131 2.43 -5.04 11.59
N ILE A 132 1.45 -5.89 11.88
CA ILE A 132 1.66 -7.10 12.68
C ILE A 132 2.64 -8.03 11.99
N LEU A 133 2.45 -8.26 10.69
CA LEU A 133 3.31 -9.15 9.93
C LEU A 133 4.73 -8.62 9.88
N ARG A 134 4.93 -7.33 9.59
CA ARG A 134 6.26 -6.72 9.62
C ARG A 134 6.95 -6.88 10.97
N ASP A 135 6.24 -6.67 12.07
CA ASP A 135 6.82 -6.81 13.39
C ASP A 135 7.10 -8.32 13.69
N ALA A 136 6.20 -9.24 13.33
CA ALA A 136 6.40 -10.69 13.46
C ALA A 136 7.59 -11.19 12.62
N THR A 137 7.72 -10.73 11.38
CA THR A 137 8.86 -10.95 10.49
C THR A 137 10.16 -10.60 11.17
N ALA A 138 10.26 -9.39 11.73
CA ALA A 138 11.49 -8.93 12.34
C ALA A 138 11.96 -9.87 13.48
N PHE A 139 11.03 -10.33 14.31
CA PHE A 139 11.35 -11.31 15.36
C PHE A 139 11.68 -12.69 14.81
N TRP A 140 10.94 -13.16 13.80
CA TRP A 140 11.20 -14.43 13.14
C TRP A 140 12.61 -14.48 12.52
N LEU A 141 13.02 -13.40 11.86
CA LEU A 141 14.35 -13.26 11.27
C LEU A 141 15.46 -13.26 12.33
N ALA A 142 15.27 -12.49 13.40
CA ALA A 142 16.20 -12.42 14.52
C ALA A 142 16.30 -13.74 15.31
N GLU A 143 15.26 -14.58 15.27
CA GLU A 143 15.34 -15.94 15.83
C GLU A 143 16.18 -16.85 14.93
N ARG A 144 15.98 -16.78 13.60
CA ARG A 144 16.70 -17.61 12.62
C ARG A 144 18.18 -17.26 12.50
N ASP A 145 18.55 -16.00 12.65
CA ASP A 145 19.95 -15.56 12.64
C ASP A 145 20.67 -15.81 14.00
N GLY A 146 19.94 -16.30 15.01
CA GLY A 146 20.45 -16.59 16.34
C GLY A 146 20.65 -15.37 17.24
N SER A 147 20.20 -14.18 16.83
CA SER A 147 20.27 -12.95 17.63
C SER A 147 19.31 -12.96 18.81
N LEU A 148 18.21 -13.70 18.70
CA LEU A 148 17.18 -13.88 19.73
C LEU A 148 16.80 -15.35 19.87
N THR A 149 16.30 -15.71 21.04
CA THR A 149 15.68 -17.02 21.29
C THR A 149 14.15 -16.92 21.19
N ARG A 150 13.46 -18.06 21.05
CA ARG A 150 11.98 -18.07 21.01
C ARG A 150 11.34 -17.43 22.24
N ASP A 151 11.99 -17.53 23.40
CA ASP A 151 11.49 -16.97 24.65
C ASP A 151 11.55 -15.42 24.65
N ASP A 152 12.41 -14.83 23.83
CA ASP A 152 12.50 -13.38 23.63
C ASP A 152 11.37 -12.84 22.74
N VAL A 153 10.69 -13.72 21.98
CA VAL A 153 9.55 -13.33 21.13
C VAL A 153 8.35 -12.94 22.00
N PRO A 154 7.83 -11.70 21.85
CA PRO A 154 6.71 -11.24 22.65
C PRO A 154 5.47 -12.12 22.48
N ALA A 155 4.76 -12.38 23.57
CA ALA A 155 3.64 -13.32 23.61
C ALA A 155 2.54 -13.05 22.56
N PHE A 156 2.30 -11.78 22.22
CA PHE A 156 1.31 -11.38 21.22
C PHE A 156 1.77 -11.61 19.78
N LEU A 157 3.07 -11.79 19.53
CA LEU A 157 3.60 -12.15 18.21
C LEU A 157 3.86 -13.64 18.06
N ARG A 158 4.01 -14.40 19.15
CA ARG A 158 4.35 -15.83 19.09
C ARG A 158 3.49 -16.61 18.10
N GLY A 159 2.16 -16.46 18.15
CA GLY A 159 1.26 -17.13 17.21
C GLY A 159 1.47 -16.75 15.75
N TRP A 160 1.89 -15.51 15.48
CA TRP A 160 2.24 -15.06 14.13
C TRP A 160 3.57 -15.63 13.67
N VAL A 161 4.55 -15.71 14.57
CA VAL A 161 5.85 -16.33 14.28
C VAL A 161 5.69 -17.84 14.10
N ASP A 162 4.82 -18.52 14.87
CA ASP A 162 4.48 -19.93 14.69
C ASP A 162 3.91 -20.19 13.29
N LEU A 163 3.07 -19.27 12.79
CA LEU A 163 2.57 -19.36 11.42
C LEU A 163 3.68 -19.19 10.38
N LEU A 164 4.65 -18.31 10.62
CA LEU A 164 5.81 -18.14 9.74
C LEU A 164 6.72 -19.38 9.72
N ASP A 165 6.94 -20.00 10.86
CA ASP A 165 7.71 -21.25 10.97
C ASP A 165 7.03 -22.41 10.25
N ALA A 166 5.69 -22.40 10.18
CA ALA A 166 4.91 -23.43 9.51
C ALA A 166 4.86 -23.27 7.99
N GLU A 167 5.39 -22.17 7.42
CA GLU A 167 5.35 -21.90 5.97
C GLU A 167 6.56 -22.49 5.24
N PRO A 168 6.40 -23.57 4.46
CA PRO A 168 7.52 -24.23 3.79
C PRO A 168 8.21 -23.34 2.75
N ALA A 169 7.49 -22.36 2.20
CA ALA A 169 8.04 -21.39 1.26
C ALA A 169 9.12 -20.49 1.89
N LEU A 170 9.10 -20.36 3.23
CA LEU A 170 10.05 -19.59 4.01
C LEU A 170 11.24 -20.44 4.49
N ASP A 171 11.23 -21.75 4.26
CA ASP A 171 12.34 -22.62 4.61
C ASP A 171 13.53 -22.40 3.66
N GLY A 172 14.46 -21.54 4.07
CA GLY A 172 15.76 -21.33 3.42
C GLY A 172 16.46 -20.08 3.96
N ASN A 173 17.78 -20.12 4.07
CA ASN A 173 18.58 -19.04 4.68
C ASN A 173 18.59 -17.73 3.86
N ASP A 174 18.20 -17.75 2.58
CA ASP A 174 18.42 -16.60 1.70
C ASP A 174 17.28 -15.56 1.74
N LEU A 175 16.08 -15.93 2.17
CA LEU A 175 14.95 -14.99 2.30
C LEU A 175 15.07 -14.07 3.52
N THR A 176 15.90 -14.44 4.50
CA THR A 176 15.94 -13.76 5.79
C THR A 176 16.58 -12.37 5.72
N THR A 177 17.38 -12.10 4.70
CA THR A 177 18.05 -10.80 4.51
C THR A 177 17.24 -9.80 3.69
N THR A 178 16.22 -10.23 2.94
CA THR A 178 15.48 -9.36 1.99
C THR A 178 13.98 -9.27 2.26
N TRP A 179 13.43 -10.12 3.12
CA TRP A 179 12.00 -10.06 3.43
C TRP A 179 11.72 -8.88 4.38
N THR A 180 11.23 -7.77 3.83
CA THR A 180 10.92 -6.54 4.58
C THR A 180 9.64 -6.62 5.44
N GLY A 181 9.00 -7.79 5.53
CA GLY A 181 7.71 -7.96 6.22
C GLY A 181 6.54 -7.21 5.57
N GLN A 182 6.77 -6.57 4.42
CA GLN A 182 5.77 -5.89 3.60
C GLN A 182 5.36 -6.71 2.37
N ALA A 183 6.15 -7.72 1.99
CA ALA A 183 5.82 -8.66 0.91
C ALA A 183 4.48 -9.36 1.14
N VAL A 184 3.76 -9.67 0.05
CA VAL A 184 2.59 -10.54 0.08
C VAL A 184 3.03 -11.89 0.62
N LEU A 185 2.29 -12.29 1.63
CA LEU A 185 2.49 -13.54 2.33
C LEU A 185 2.22 -14.72 1.38
N PRO A 186 2.83 -15.89 1.63
CA PRO A 186 2.35 -17.14 1.06
C PRO A 186 0.83 -17.24 1.21
N LEU A 187 0.15 -17.84 0.23
CA LEU A 187 -1.33 -17.83 0.15
C LEU A 187 -1.98 -18.34 1.46
N SER A 188 -1.43 -19.36 2.09
CA SER A 188 -1.86 -19.94 3.37
C SER A 188 -1.79 -18.95 4.54
N LEU A 189 -0.68 -18.24 4.67
CA LEU A 189 -0.51 -17.19 5.67
C LEU A 189 -1.40 -15.98 5.38
N ALA A 190 -1.53 -15.59 4.11
CA ALA A 190 -2.44 -14.53 3.68
C ALA A 190 -3.90 -14.87 4.01
N ASP A 191 -4.33 -16.10 3.77
CA ASP A 191 -5.67 -16.59 4.08
C ASP A 191 -5.90 -16.61 5.60
N SER A 192 -4.93 -17.09 6.38
CA SER A 192 -5.01 -17.11 7.84
C SER A 192 -5.14 -15.69 8.42
N ALA A 193 -4.32 -14.76 7.94
CA ALA A 193 -4.39 -13.36 8.35
C ALA A 193 -5.69 -12.68 7.93
N ARG A 194 -6.21 -12.97 6.71
CA ARG A 194 -7.51 -12.46 6.24
C ARG A 194 -8.67 -13.06 7.03
N GLN A 195 -8.62 -14.34 7.37
CA GLN A 195 -9.63 -15.01 8.19
C GLN A 195 -9.65 -14.42 9.60
N TRP A 196 -8.48 -14.25 10.21
CA TRP A 196 -8.32 -13.59 11.50
C TRP A 196 -8.92 -12.18 11.47
N LEU A 197 -8.54 -11.35 10.49
CA LEU A 197 -9.05 -9.99 10.37
C LEU A 197 -10.58 -9.95 10.18
N ARG A 198 -11.16 -10.92 9.48
CA ARG A 198 -12.61 -10.97 9.24
C ARG A 198 -13.42 -11.49 10.42
N SER A 199 -12.85 -12.37 11.24
CA SER A 199 -13.62 -13.14 12.23
C SER A 199 -13.13 -13.00 13.66
N ALA A 200 -11.96 -12.45 13.94
CA ALA A 200 -11.50 -12.33 15.33
C ALA A 200 -12.35 -11.32 16.12
N ALA A 201 -12.69 -11.63 17.37
CA ALA A 201 -13.31 -10.67 18.27
C ALA A 201 -12.46 -9.38 18.37
N VAL A 202 -13.10 -8.23 18.55
CA VAL A 202 -12.39 -6.92 18.61
C VAL A 202 -11.25 -6.93 19.62
N GLY A 203 -11.42 -7.53 20.81
CA GLY A 203 -10.35 -7.66 21.79
C GLY A 203 -9.13 -8.46 21.29
N HIS A 204 -9.33 -9.43 20.41
CA HIS A 204 -8.26 -10.21 19.78
C HIS A 204 -7.61 -9.50 18.59
N LEU A 205 -8.37 -8.66 17.86
CA LEU A 205 -7.79 -7.73 16.91
C LEU A 205 -6.87 -6.72 17.62
N VAL A 206 -7.33 -6.14 18.72
CA VAL A 206 -6.58 -5.15 19.50
C VAL A 206 -5.32 -5.75 20.12
N SER A 207 -5.39 -6.97 20.66
CA SER A 207 -4.25 -7.67 21.27
C SER A 207 -3.35 -8.42 20.29
N TRP A 208 -3.64 -8.32 18.98
CA TRP A 208 -2.91 -9.02 17.91
C TRP A 208 -2.88 -10.55 18.07
N LYS A 209 -3.90 -11.14 18.72
CA LYS A 209 -3.94 -12.57 19.02
C LYS A 209 -4.46 -13.37 17.82
N ILE A 210 -3.61 -14.19 17.20
CA ILE A 210 -3.99 -15.08 16.08
C ILE A 210 -4.15 -16.56 16.48
N SER A 211 -3.50 -17.03 17.54
CA SER A 211 -3.70 -18.40 18.04
C SER A 211 -4.89 -18.44 19.00
N ASP A 212 -5.79 -19.41 18.82
CA ASP A 212 -6.97 -19.62 19.67
C ASP A 212 -7.80 -18.35 19.92
N PHE A 213 -7.96 -17.52 18.88
CA PHE A 213 -8.81 -16.35 18.98
C PHE A 213 -10.29 -16.77 18.97
N LEU A 214 -11.09 -16.08 19.78
CA LEU A 214 -12.54 -16.16 19.74
C LEU A 214 -13.04 -15.63 18.39
N ALA A 215 -13.56 -16.52 17.56
CA ALA A 215 -14.20 -16.17 16.31
C ALA A 215 -15.63 -15.65 16.54
N VAL A 216 -15.90 -14.48 15.98
CA VAL A 216 -17.20 -13.84 15.85
C VAL A 216 -17.55 -13.77 14.37
N ARG A 217 -18.85 -13.69 14.06
CA ARG A 217 -19.35 -13.52 12.68
C ARG A 217 -20.10 -12.20 12.60
N PRO A 218 -19.42 -11.08 12.34
CA PRO A 218 -20.08 -9.81 12.09
C PRO A 218 -21.00 -9.92 10.88
N GLY A 219 -22.12 -9.21 10.91
CA GLY A 219 -23.00 -9.05 9.75
C GLY A 219 -22.27 -8.37 8.59
N PRO A 220 -22.61 -8.66 7.31
CA PRO A 220 -22.01 -7.96 6.17
C PRO A 220 -22.16 -6.44 6.22
N ASP A 221 -23.26 -5.96 6.82
CA ASP A 221 -23.60 -4.56 7.08
C ASP A 221 -22.84 -3.93 8.25
N GLU A 222 -22.26 -4.75 9.14
CA GLU A 222 -21.38 -4.27 10.21
C GLU A 222 -19.94 -4.08 9.72
N LEU A 223 -19.56 -4.75 8.63
CA LEU A 223 -18.20 -4.73 8.07
C LEU A 223 -17.93 -3.52 7.18
N VAL A 224 -18.97 -2.85 6.67
CA VAL A 224 -18.84 -1.70 5.77
C VAL A 224 -19.93 -0.68 6.06
N PHE A 225 -19.65 0.59 5.81
CA PHE A 225 -20.69 1.61 5.76
C PHE A 225 -21.61 1.39 4.54
N PRO A 226 -22.83 2.00 4.51
CA PRO A 226 -23.77 1.84 3.40
C PRO A 226 -23.19 2.11 2.01
N GLY A 227 -22.20 2.99 1.89
CA GLY A 227 -21.50 3.27 0.64
C GLY A 227 -20.52 2.19 0.19
N GLY A 228 -20.38 1.10 0.94
CA GLY A 228 -19.48 -0.02 0.66
C GLY A 228 -18.06 0.18 1.20
N LYS A 229 -17.14 -0.68 0.74
CA LYS A 229 -15.73 -0.68 1.20
C LYS A 229 -15.03 0.64 0.90
N ASP A 230 -15.21 1.18 -0.31
CA ASP A 230 -14.52 2.40 -0.73
C ASP A 230 -14.99 3.61 0.07
N ALA A 231 -16.30 3.72 0.36
CA ALA A 231 -16.82 4.77 1.24
C ALA A 231 -16.29 4.61 2.67
N THR A 232 -16.20 3.37 3.17
CA THR A 232 -15.64 3.10 4.50
C THR A 232 -14.19 3.54 4.59
N ARG A 233 -13.38 3.20 3.58
CA ARG A 233 -11.98 3.60 3.48
C ARG A 233 -11.84 5.11 3.33
N TRP A 234 -12.66 5.74 2.49
CA TRP A 234 -12.69 7.20 2.32
C TRP A 234 -12.94 7.93 3.64
N VAL A 235 -13.96 7.54 4.40
CA VAL A 235 -14.27 8.18 5.69
C VAL A 235 -13.11 8.03 6.68
N CYS A 236 -12.48 6.85 6.72
CA CYS A 236 -11.31 6.60 7.56
C CYS A 236 -10.09 7.42 7.11
N ASP A 237 -9.78 7.46 5.81
CA ASP A 237 -8.70 8.27 5.25
C ASP A 237 -8.94 9.75 5.53
N ARG A 238 -10.16 10.24 5.27
CA ARG A 238 -10.61 11.62 5.49
C ARG A 238 -10.31 12.12 6.87
N LEU A 239 -10.66 11.32 7.87
CA LEU A 239 -10.66 11.75 9.26
C LEU A 239 -9.42 11.28 10.04
N ALA A 240 -8.69 10.25 9.59
CA ALA A 240 -7.54 9.71 10.33
C ALA A 240 -6.17 10.03 9.70
N ARG A 241 -6.09 10.30 8.38
CA ARG A 241 -4.83 10.55 7.67
C ARG A 241 -4.60 12.05 7.49
N THR A 242 -3.38 12.53 7.67
CA THR A 242 -3.10 13.97 7.56
C THR A 242 -2.99 14.37 6.08
N TYR A 243 -2.21 13.64 5.29
CA TYR A 243 -1.87 14.00 3.91
C TYR A 243 -2.73 13.26 2.88
N LEU A 244 -3.10 13.95 1.80
CA LEU A 244 -3.87 13.35 0.69
C LEU A 244 -3.08 12.28 -0.06
N SER A 245 -1.74 12.37 -0.07
CA SER A 245 -0.86 11.36 -0.67
C SER A 245 -0.91 10.00 0.04
N GLU A 246 -1.43 9.95 1.27
CA GLU A 246 -1.66 8.71 2.00
C GLU A 246 -3.00 8.07 1.66
N TRP A 247 -3.88 8.76 0.92
CA TRP A 247 -5.23 8.29 0.64
C TRP A 247 -5.25 7.37 -0.57
N SER A 248 -6.21 6.45 -0.57
CA SER A 248 -6.44 5.62 -1.76
C SER A 248 -7.00 6.43 -2.94
N PRO A 249 -6.75 6.02 -4.19
CA PRO A 249 -7.36 6.67 -5.36
C PRO A 249 -8.89 6.73 -5.27
N ALA A 250 -9.52 5.65 -4.79
CA ALA A 250 -10.97 5.60 -4.58
C ALA A 250 -11.42 6.64 -3.52
N SER A 251 -10.66 6.82 -2.43
CA SER A 251 -10.93 7.83 -1.42
C SER A 251 -10.90 9.24 -2.00
N LEU A 252 -9.95 9.56 -2.88
CA LEU A 252 -9.88 10.85 -3.56
C LEU A 252 -11.06 11.07 -4.53
N GLN A 253 -11.53 10.02 -5.21
CA GLN A 253 -12.74 10.11 -6.05
C GLN A 253 -14.01 10.38 -5.22
N TRP A 254 -14.15 9.72 -4.07
CA TRP A 254 -15.23 9.98 -3.12
C TRP A 254 -15.15 11.40 -2.57
N GLU A 255 -13.95 11.91 -2.31
CA GLU A 255 -13.73 13.28 -1.87
C GLU A 255 -14.18 14.32 -2.91
N LEU A 256 -13.83 14.12 -4.18
CA LEU A 256 -14.34 14.98 -5.26
C LEU A 256 -15.86 14.95 -5.35
N ALA A 257 -16.47 13.77 -5.20
CA ALA A 257 -17.92 13.63 -5.18
C ALA A 257 -18.56 14.34 -3.97
N TYR A 258 -17.90 14.30 -2.81
CA TYR A 258 -18.33 15.00 -1.61
C TYR A 258 -18.25 16.51 -1.77
N ILE A 259 -17.13 17.04 -2.27
CA ILE A 259 -16.95 18.49 -2.51
C ILE A 259 -18.03 19.03 -3.46
N ARG A 260 -18.35 18.29 -4.53
CA ARG A 260 -19.33 18.73 -5.52
C ARG A 260 -20.79 18.50 -5.11
N MET A 261 -21.06 17.45 -4.33
CA MET A 261 -22.42 17.02 -3.97
C MET A 261 -22.48 16.50 -2.53
N PRO A 262 -22.23 17.34 -1.50
CA PRO A 262 -22.02 16.89 -0.13
C PRO A 262 -23.21 16.08 0.40
N GLY A 263 -24.44 16.61 0.28
CA GLY A 263 -25.63 15.93 0.80
C GLY A 263 -25.90 14.55 0.17
N LYS A 264 -25.67 14.40 -1.14
CA LYS A 264 -25.84 13.09 -1.82
C LYS A 264 -24.75 12.11 -1.41
N THR A 265 -23.53 12.59 -1.28
CA THR A 265 -22.39 11.76 -0.92
C THR A 265 -22.47 11.32 0.54
N CYS A 266 -22.87 12.19 1.48
CA CYS A 266 -23.17 11.83 2.87
C CYS A 266 -24.26 10.75 2.94
N ALA A 267 -25.39 10.96 2.26
CA ALA A 267 -26.50 10.02 2.27
C ALA A 267 -26.10 8.65 1.70
N ARG A 268 -25.27 8.63 0.65
CA ARG A 268 -24.75 7.39 0.07
C ARG A 268 -23.74 6.70 0.99
N ALA A 269 -22.86 7.46 1.64
CA ALA A 269 -21.90 6.92 2.59
C ALA A 269 -22.56 6.44 3.88
N GLY A 270 -23.72 6.97 4.23
CA GLY A 270 -24.42 6.68 5.48
C GLY A 270 -23.77 7.35 6.69
N VAL A 271 -23.13 8.51 6.50
CA VAL A 271 -22.42 9.27 7.55
C VAL A 271 -23.08 10.63 7.72
N ASP A 272 -23.20 11.07 8.98
CA ASP A 272 -23.72 12.39 9.33
C ASP A 272 -22.86 13.49 8.67
N PRO A 273 -23.45 14.46 7.95
CA PRO A 273 -22.72 15.59 7.38
C PRO A 273 -21.80 16.31 8.38
N ALA A 274 -22.23 16.48 9.64
CA ALA A 274 -21.46 17.17 10.65
C ALA A 274 -20.11 16.48 10.96
N ILE A 275 -20.04 15.14 10.79
CA ILE A 275 -18.80 14.38 10.95
C ILE A 275 -17.85 14.67 9.78
N LEU A 276 -18.37 14.71 8.56
CA LEU A 276 -17.55 14.93 7.36
C LEU A 276 -17.08 16.38 7.23
N GLU A 277 -17.81 17.33 7.81
CA GLU A 277 -17.46 18.75 7.91
C GLU A 277 -16.27 19.02 8.85
N GLU A 278 -15.87 18.05 9.70
CA GLU A 278 -14.71 18.19 10.60
C GLU A 278 -13.39 18.45 9.86
N ARG A 279 -13.30 18.07 8.58
CA ARG A 279 -12.16 18.34 7.71
C ARG A 279 -12.58 19.23 6.54
N VAL A 280 -11.82 20.30 6.30
CA VAL A 280 -11.94 21.08 5.07
C VAL A 280 -10.97 20.51 4.02
N CYS A 281 -11.48 20.28 2.81
CA CYS A 281 -10.71 19.93 1.63
C CYS A 281 -11.18 20.81 0.46
N VAL A 282 -10.25 21.18 -0.41
CA VAL A 282 -10.54 21.99 -1.61
C VAL A 282 -10.30 21.15 -2.86
N GLU A 283 -11.12 21.38 -3.89
CA GLU A 283 -11.11 20.59 -5.13
C GLU A 283 -9.72 20.57 -5.79
N ASP A 284 -9.05 21.73 -5.86
CA ASP A 284 -7.74 21.87 -6.51
C ASP A 284 -6.67 20.93 -5.88
N MET A 285 -6.64 20.80 -4.55
CA MET A 285 -5.69 19.91 -3.87
C MET A 285 -5.96 18.43 -4.16
N VAL A 286 -7.24 18.05 -4.27
CA VAL A 286 -7.64 16.66 -4.57
C VAL A 286 -7.35 16.32 -6.03
N VAL A 287 -7.61 17.27 -6.94
CA VAL A 287 -7.29 17.12 -8.37
C VAL A 287 -5.78 17.06 -8.57
N GLU A 288 -5.00 17.91 -7.89
CA GLU A 288 -3.54 17.88 -7.96
C GLU A 288 -2.98 16.53 -7.50
N GLU A 289 -3.47 16.00 -6.38
CA GLU A 289 -3.06 14.67 -5.91
C GLU A 289 -3.48 13.56 -6.88
N LEU A 290 -4.71 13.57 -7.40
CA LEU A 290 -5.14 12.60 -8.42
C LEU A 290 -4.26 12.67 -9.68
N CYS A 291 -3.91 13.88 -10.12
CA CYS A 291 -2.97 14.08 -11.22
C CYS A 291 -1.59 13.54 -10.87
N HIS A 292 -1.09 13.80 -9.67
CA HIS A 292 0.19 13.26 -9.20
C HIS A 292 0.20 11.73 -9.27
N GLN A 293 -0.83 11.06 -8.74
CA GLN A 293 -0.95 9.60 -8.75
C GLN A 293 -1.01 8.99 -10.17
N VAL A 294 -1.53 9.73 -11.16
CA VAL A 294 -1.49 9.31 -12.57
C VAL A 294 -0.08 9.34 -13.15
N HIS A 295 0.77 10.27 -12.71
CA HIS A 295 2.16 10.38 -13.18
C HIS A 295 3.13 9.49 -12.38
N THR A 296 2.73 9.04 -11.19
CA THR A 296 3.50 8.14 -10.32
C THR A 296 2.71 6.86 -9.94
N PRO A 297 2.16 6.12 -10.94
CA PRO A 297 1.23 5.02 -10.66
C PRO A 297 1.87 3.93 -9.79
N GLU A 298 3.16 3.68 -9.94
CA GLU A 298 3.90 2.65 -9.20
C GLU A 298 3.86 2.86 -7.67
N ALA A 299 3.79 4.10 -7.17
CA ALA A 299 3.74 4.36 -5.73
C ALA A 299 2.34 4.12 -5.12
N HIS A 300 1.30 4.10 -5.96
CA HIS A 300 -0.10 4.10 -5.53
C HIS A 300 -0.92 2.94 -6.10
N THR A 301 -0.30 2.07 -6.92
CA THR A 301 -0.97 0.94 -7.57
C THR A 301 -1.20 -0.19 -6.56
N GLU A 302 -2.47 -0.42 -6.29
CA GLU A 302 -2.95 -1.62 -5.61
C GLU A 302 -3.10 -2.75 -6.65
N VAL A 303 -2.10 -3.64 -6.69
CA VAL A 303 -2.02 -4.73 -7.67
C VAL A 303 -3.10 -5.79 -7.42
N ASP A 304 -3.37 -6.10 -6.15
CA ASP A 304 -4.42 -7.03 -5.75
C ASP A 304 -4.86 -6.77 -4.31
N GLY A 305 -5.85 -5.88 -4.13
CA GLY A 305 -6.67 -5.61 -2.92
C GLY A 305 -5.99 -5.33 -1.57
N ASP A 306 -4.70 -5.62 -1.47
CA ASP A 306 -3.87 -5.79 -0.28
C ASP A 306 -2.36 -5.66 -0.63
N THR A 307 -1.99 -5.88 -1.90
CA THR A 307 -0.61 -5.85 -2.44
C THR A 307 -0.29 -4.51 -3.07
N MET A 308 0.72 -3.79 -2.57
CA MET A 308 1.27 -2.63 -3.28
C MET A 308 2.32 -3.08 -4.28
N ALA A 309 2.50 -2.25 -5.31
CA ALA A 309 3.56 -2.37 -6.29
C ALA A 309 4.96 -2.53 -5.66
N GLU A 310 5.29 -1.78 -4.60
CA GLU A 310 6.58 -1.91 -3.87
C GLU A 310 6.80 -3.32 -3.27
N ASP A 311 5.71 -4.00 -2.92
CA ASP A 311 5.72 -5.32 -2.30
C ASP A 311 5.84 -6.45 -3.34
N LEU A 312 5.67 -6.15 -4.64
CA LEU A 312 5.41 -7.15 -5.68
C LEU A 312 6.56 -8.15 -5.88
N VAL A 313 7.81 -7.69 -6.01
CA VAL A 313 8.94 -8.59 -6.31
C VAL A 313 9.19 -9.60 -5.19
N PRO A 314 9.29 -9.19 -3.91
CA PRO A 314 9.37 -10.13 -2.80
C PRO A 314 8.17 -11.10 -2.73
N SER A 315 6.97 -10.61 -3.05
CA SER A 315 5.74 -11.42 -3.10
C SER A 315 5.82 -12.56 -4.10
N LEU A 316 6.23 -12.22 -5.33
CA LEU A 316 6.34 -13.19 -6.41
C LEU A 316 7.38 -14.25 -6.08
N ALA A 317 8.54 -13.86 -5.54
CA ALA A 317 9.56 -14.80 -5.11
C ALA A 317 9.02 -15.84 -4.10
N LEU A 318 8.26 -15.38 -3.09
CA LEU A 318 7.64 -16.27 -2.10
C LEU A 318 6.63 -17.24 -2.73
N MET A 319 5.76 -16.75 -3.60
CA MET A 319 4.78 -17.59 -4.30
C MET A 319 5.47 -18.63 -5.20
N LEU A 320 6.54 -18.26 -5.91
CA LEU A 320 7.29 -19.17 -6.76
C LEU A 320 8.00 -20.25 -5.95
N ARG A 321 8.62 -19.91 -4.81
CA ARG A 321 9.21 -20.89 -3.89
C ARG A 321 8.18 -21.82 -3.26
N ALA A 322 6.97 -21.33 -3.03
CA ALA A 322 5.83 -22.15 -2.61
C ALA A 322 5.28 -23.08 -3.71
N GLY A 323 5.85 -23.06 -4.92
CA GLY A 323 5.37 -23.81 -6.08
C GLY A 323 4.08 -23.24 -6.69
N GLN A 324 3.64 -22.04 -6.29
CA GLN A 324 2.40 -21.41 -6.73
C GLN A 324 2.59 -20.64 -8.05
N LEU A 325 3.09 -21.33 -9.08
CA LEU A 325 3.52 -20.72 -10.35
C LEU A 325 2.40 -19.95 -11.06
N ASP A 326 1.20 -20.54 -11.15
CA ASP A 326 0.06 -19.90 -11.82
C ASP A 326 -0.46 -18.67 -11.07
N ALA A 327 -0.45 -18.74 -9.73
CA ALA A 327 -0.87 -17.62 -8.90
C ALA A 327 0.14 -16.46 -8.99
N ALA A 328 1.44 -16.76 -8.95
CA ALA A 328 2.50 -15.76 -9.14
C ALA A 328 2.41 -15.11 -10.53
N ARG A 329 2.27 -15.91 -11.59
CA ARG A 329 2.08 -15.40 -12.96
C ARG A 329 0.82 -14.54 -13.07
N THR A 330 -0.28 -14.95 -12.46
CA THR A 330 -1.54 -14.18 -12.48
C THR A 330 -1.39 -12.83 -11.78
N LEU A 331 -0.72 -12.79 -10.62
CA LEU A 331 -0.45 -11.55 -9.88
C LEU A 331 0.47 -10.63 -10.69
N ALA A 332 1.56 -11.15 -11.24
CA ALA A 332 2.48 -10.38 -12.06
C ALA A 332 1.82 -9.85 -13.34
N ARG A 333 0.94 -10.65 -13.98
CA ARG A 333 0.17 -10.20 -15.15
C ARG A 333 -0.75 -9.03 -14.80
N ARG A 334 -1.47 -9.10 -13.68
CA ARG A 334 -2.34 -8.00 -13.23
C ARG A 334 -1.54 -6.72 -12.96
N ALA A 335 -0.36 -6.84 -12.36
CA ALA A 335 0.53 -5.69 -12.16
C ALA A 335 0.93 -5.05 -13.49
N TYR A 336 1.36 -5.87 -14.46
CA TYR A 336 1.75 -5.41 -15.79
C TYR A 336 0.57 -4.79 -16.57
N GLU A 337 -0.61 -5.43 -16.55
CA GLU A 337 -1.83 -4.88 -17.16
C GLU A 337 -2.25 -3.55 -16.51
N GLY A 338 -2.03 -3.40 -15.20
CA GLY A 338 -2.33 -2.17 -14.46
C GLY A 338 -1.37 -1.02 -14.75
N CYS A 339 -0.08 -1.30 -15.00
CA CYS A 339 0.91 -0.29 -15.35
C CYS A 339 1.90 -0.81 -16.41
N PRO A 340 1.49 -0.86 -17.70
CA PRO A 340 2.30 -1.44 -18.78
C PRO A 340 3.58 -0.65 -19.08
N SER A 341 3.65 0.63 -18.69
CA SER A 341 4.84 1.46 -18.85
C SER A 341 5.93 1.15 -17.82
N SER A 342 5.66 0.32 -16.81
CA SER A 342 6.65 -0.06 -15.81
C SER A 342 7.49 -1.24 -16.30
N PRO A 343 8.79 -1.03 -16.62
CA PRO A 343 9.66 -2.11 -17.04
C PRO A 343 9.86 -3.15 -15.92
N GLN A 344 9.68 -2.76 -14.65
CA GLN A 344 9.77 -3.67 -13.51
C GLN A 344 8.63 -4.69 -13.52
N PHE A 345 7.38 -4.27 -13.75
CA PHE A 345 6.24 -5.19 -13.79
C PHE A 345 6.26 -6.07 -15.04
N GLU A 346 6.68 -5.51 -16.16
CA GLU A 346 6.87 -6.26 -17.40
C GLU A 346 7.93 -7.36 -17.25
N LEU A 347 9.08 -7.04 -16.65
CA LEU A 347 10.13 -8.01 -16.33
C LEU A 347 9.64 -9.06 -15.31
N ALA A 348 8.90 -8.66 -14.29
CA ALA A 348 8.34 -9.59 -13.30
C ALA A 348 7.32 -10.56 -13.92
N TYR A 349 6.47 -10.09 -14.83
CA TYR A 349 5.54 -10.94 -15.58
C TYR A 349 6.28 -11.92 -16.50
N ALA A 350 7.29 -11.44 -17.22
CA ALA A 350 8.13 -12.30 -18.05
C ALA A 350 8.82 -13.39 -17.22
N PHE A 351 9.41 -13.02 -16.08
CA PHE A 351 10.08 -13.91 -15.14
C PHE A 351 9.15 -15.03 -14.64
N CYS A 352 7.94 -14.68 -14.18
CA CYS A 352 6.95 -15.65 -13.68
C CYS A 352 6.39 -16.54 -14.79
N SER A 353 6.47 -16.12 -16.06
CA SER A 353 5.95 -16.89 -17.19
C SER A 353 6.93 -17.96 -17.68
N ILE A 354 8.21 -17.93 -17.31
CA ILE A 354 9.23 -18.86 -17.83
C ILE A 354 8.86 -20.35 -17.64
N PRO A 355 8.43 -20.81 -16.45
CA PRO A 355 8.15 -22.24 -16.28
C PRO A 355 6.92 -22.72 -17.08
N THR A 356 5.92 -21.85 -17.24
CA THR A 356 4.59 -22.24 -17.73
C THR A 356 4.34 -21.84 -19.18
N ASP A 357 5.00 -20.80 -19.70
CA ASP A 357 4.79 -20.23 -21.03
C ASP A 357 6.02 -19.44 -21.53
N ARG A 358 7.00 -20.19 -22.05
CA ARG A 358 8.30 -19.65 -22.53
C ARG A 358 8.18 -18.82 -23.79
N ALA A 359 7.20 -19.12 -24.63
CA ALA A 359 6.95 -18.35 -25.85
C ALA A 359 6.53 -16.92 -25.47
N GLU A 360 5.61 -16.79 -24.51
CA GLU A 360 5.17 -15.50 -24.00
C GLU A 360 6.29 -14.77 -23.25
N SER A 361 7.02 -15.46 -22.37
CA SER A 361 8.15 -14.85 -21.65
C SER A 361 9.18 -14.25 -22.61
N ARG A 362 9.62 -15.01 -23.63
CA ARG A 362 10.55 -14.50 -24.65
C ARG A 362 9.99 -13.35 -25.48
N ARG A 363 8.68 -13.36 -25.77
CA ARG A 363 8.02 -12.27 -26.49
C ARG A 363 8.13 -10.97 -25.69
N VAL A 364 7.82 -11.03 -24.40
CA VAL A 364 7.88 -9.87 -23.49
C VAL A 364 9.32 -9.41 -23.28
N LEU A 365 10.26 -10.32 -23.00
CA LEU A 365 11.68 -10.00 -22.78
C LEU A 365 12.33 -9.29 -23.98
N LYS A 366 11.90 -9.59 -25.21
CA LYS A 366 12.40 -8.94 -26.43
C LYS A 366 11.88 -7.52 -26.62
N LEU A 367 10.76 -7.16 -25.98
CA LEU A 367 10.16 -5.83 -26.07
C LEU A 367 10.73 -4.87 -25.01
N LEU A 368 11.31 -5.40 -23.94
CA LEU A 368 11.94 -4.62 -22.89
C LEU A 368 13.19 -3.88 -23.41
N ASP A 369 13.34 -2.63 -22.97
CA ASP A 369 14.53 -1.84 -23.26
C ASP A 369 15.73 -2.37 -22.45
N ALA A 370 16.77 -2.80 -23.17
CA ALA A 370 18.02 -3.29 -22.61
C ALA A 370 19.10 -2.18 -22.51
N SER A 371 18.72 -0.90 -22.60
CA SER A 371 19.67 0.23 -22.58
C SER A 371 20.31 0.47 -21.20
N ALA A 372 19.64 0.10 -20.11
CA ALA A 372 20.10 0.31 -18.74
C ALA A 372 20.55 -1.00 -18.04
N GLU A 373 21.69 -0.94 -17.34
CA GLU A 373 22.10 -1.93 -16.34
C GLU A 373 21.48 -1.50 -15.00
N PRO A 374 20.51 -2.26 -14.43
CA PRO A 374 20.54 -3.71 -14.26
C PRO A 374 19.53 -4.52 -15.07
N ALA A 375 18.61 -3.86 -15.79
CA ALA A 375 17.56 -4.51 -16.56
C ALA A 375 18.12 -5.43 -17.64
N ARG A 376 19.18 -4.99 -18.35
CA ARG A 376 19.86 -5.79 -19.39
C ARG A 376 20.35 -7.14 -18.88
N THR A 377 21.01 -7.16 -17.72
CA THR A 377 21.53 -8.39 -17.10
C THR A 377 20.40 -9.37 -16.79
N LEU A 378 19.30 -8.90 -16.18
CA LEU A 378 18.15 -9.75 -15.85
C LEU A 378 17.42 -10.24 -17.10
N ILE A 379 17.31 -9.42 -18.15
CA ILE A 379 16.74 -9.84 -19.44
C ILE A 379 17.54 -11.00 -20.02
N PHE A 380 18.88 -10.88 -20.07
CA PHE A 380 19.72 -11.94 -20.64
C PHE A 380 19.73 -13.21 -19.79
N ALA A 381 19.75 -13.09 -18.46
CA ALA A 381 19.61 -14.24 -17.58
C ALA A 381 18.28 -14.97 -17.83
N ASN A 382 17.16 -14.25 -17.87
CA ASN A 382 15.85 -14.83 -18.13
C ASN A 382 15.72 -15.46 -19.52
N MET A 383 16.34 -14.86 -20.55
CA MET A 383 16.44 -15.47 -21.89
C MET A 383 17.23 -16.77 -21.87
N ALA A 384 18.36 -16.83 -21.17
CA ALA A 384 19.15 -18.05 -21.03
C ALA A 384 18.36 -19.16 -20.33
N VAL A 385 17.63 -18.84 -19.24
CA VAL A 385 16.76 -19.81 -18.54
C VAL A 385 15.66 -20.35 -19.46
N CYS A 386 15.05 -19.50 -20.30
CA CYS A 386 14.06 -19.98 -21.29
C CYS A 386 14.65 -21.06 -22.20
N GLU A 387 15.90 -20.88 -22.67
CA GLU A 387 16.59 -21.86 -23.51
C GLU A 387 16.95 -23.13 -22.73
N LEU A 388 17.32 -23.02 -21.44
CA LEU A 388 17.58 -24.18 -20.59
C LEU A 388 16.35 -25.06 -20.40
N PHE A 389 15.18 -24.48 -20.15
CA PHE A 389 13.92 -25.25 -20.07
C PHE A 389 13.52 -25.91 -21.39
N ASP A 390 13.96 -25.38 -22.53
CA ASP A 390 13.77 -25.99 -23.85
C ASP A 390 14.89 -26.99 -24.21
N GLY A 391 15.91 -27.15 -23.35
CA GLY A 391 17.04 -28.06 -23.56
C GLY A 391 18.13 -27.52 -24.50
N HIS A 392 18.10 -26.24 -24.87
CA HIS A 392 19.06 -25.61 -25.78
C HIS A 392 20.25 -25.01 -25.03
N THR A 393 21.13 -25.87 -24.50
CA THR A 393 22.27 -25.45 -23.66
C THR A 393 23.24 -24.49 -24.37
N GLN A 394 23.52 -24.70 -25.65
CA GLN A 394 24.39 -23.81 -26.43
C GLN A 394 23.82 -22.39 -26.56
N SER A 395 22.53 -22.27 -26.87
CA SER A 395 21.86 -20.97 -26.96
C SER A 395 21.76 -20.28 -25.59
N ALA A 396 21.60 -21.04 -24.50
CA ALA A 396 21.66 -20.50 -23.15
C ALA A 396 23.04 -19.89 -22.84
N GLN A 397 24.13 -20.56 -23.22
CA GLN A 397 25.50 -20.04 -23.08
C GLN A 397 25.73 -18.76 -23.90
N GLU A 398 25.18 -18.67 -25.12
CA GLU A 398 25.26 -17.46 -25.95
C GLU A 398 24.56 -16.26 -25.30
N TRP A 399 23.46 -16.48 -24.57
CA TRP A 399 22.80 -15.43 -23.80
C TRP A 399 23.60 -15.05 -22.55
N ALA A 400 24.12 -16.04 -21.82
CA ALA A 400 24.96 -15.82 -20.65
C ALA A 400 26.24 -15.01 -20.99
N ALA A 401 26.86 -15.28 -22.14
CA ALA A 401 28.04 -14.57 -22.62
C ALA A 401 27.81 -13.06 -22.90
N LYS A 402 26.55 -12.61 -23.05
CA LYS A 402 26.21 -11.19 -23.23
C LYS A 402 26.17 -10.42 -21.91
N ILE A 403 26.19 -11.10 -20.77
CA ILE A 403 26.21 -10.48 -19.45
C ILE A 403 27.63 -9.94 -19.20
N SER A 404 27.80 -8.64 -19.43
CA SER A 404 29.13 -8.00 -19.54
C SER A 404 29.70 -7.51 -18.20
N SER A 405 28.85 -7.37 -17.18
CA SER A 405 29.25 -7.04 -15.82
C SER A 405 28.40 -7.85 -14.86
N PRO A 406 28.98 -8.62 -13.93
CA PRO A 406 28.20 -9.07 -12.79
C PRO A 406 27.68 -7.81 -12.08
N LEU A 407 26.38 -7.77 -11.79
CA LEU A 407 25.79 -6.84 -10.84
C LEU A 407 26.72 -6.73 -9.64
N VAL A 408 27.13 -5.50 -9.29
CA VAL A 408 28.02 -5.24 -8.17
C VAL A 408 27.33 -5.72 -6.90
N SER A 409 27.80 -6.85 -6.36
CA SER A 409 27.52 -7.40 -5.02
C SER A 409 26.08 -7.74 -4.61
N ASP A 410 25.03 -7.24 -5.28
CA ASP A 410 23.65 -7.44 -4.82
C ASP A 410 23.05 -8.75 -5.37
N ALA A 411 22.53 -9.58 -4.47
CA ALA A 411 21.83 -10.81 -4.83
C ALA A 411 20.48 -10.49 -5.49
N VAL A 412 20.13 -11.23 -6.53
CA VAL A 412 18.89 -11.06 -7.29
C VAL A 412 18.15 -12.39 -7.44
N TRP A 413 16.83 -12.33 -7.55
CA TRP A 413 16.00 -13.51 -7.74
C TRP A 413 16.20 -14.08 -9.15
N LEU A 414 16.69 -15.32 -9.22
CA LEU A 414 17.01 -16.01 -10.47
C LEU A 414 16.44 -17.43 -10.45
N TRP A 415 16.04 -17.93 -11.61
CA TRP A 415 15.71 -19.34 -11.78
C TRP A 415 16.99 -20.17 -11.73
N ASP A 416 16.96 -21.28 -11.00
CA ASP A 416 18.07 -22.21 -10.90
C ASP A 416 18.38 -22.84 -12.26
N PRO A 417 19.60 -22.66 -12.81
CA PRO A 417 19.91 -23.13 -14.15
C PRO A 417 20.04 -24.66 -14.24
N VAL A 418 20.42 -25.33 -13.15
CA VAL A 418 20.53 -26.79 -13.09
C VAL A 418 19.13 -27.40 -13.09
N GLN A 419 18.21 -26.82 -12.33
CA GLN A 419 16.84 -27.32 -12.25
C GLN A 419 16.06 -26.99 -13.50
N ALA A 420 16.22 -25.77 -14.06
CA ALA A 420 15.60 -25.39 -15.33
C ALA A 420 15.90 -26.40 -16.44
N LEU A 421 17.15 -26.86 -16.54
CA LEU A 421 17.58 -27.87 -17.50
C LEU A 421 16.92 -29.24 -17.27
N ARG A 422 16.59 -29.55 -16.02
CA ARG A 422 15.82 -30.76 -15.62
C ARG A 422 14.30 -30.56 -15.71
N GLY A 423 13.84 -29.38 -16.14
CA GLY A 423 12.43 -28.99 -16.16
C GLY A 423 11.86 -28.61 -14.79
N GLY A 424 12.70 -28.46 -13.77
CA GLY A 424 12.35 -28.07 -12.41
C GLY A 424 12.25 -26.54 -12.24
N PRO A 425 11.14 -26.01 -11.74
CA PRO A 425 10.96 -24.57 -11.51
C PRO A 425 11.42 -24.18 -10.10
N GLU A 426 12.73 -24.06 -9.89
CA GLU A 426 13.32 -23.61 -8.62
C GLU A 426 13.87 -22.18 -8.75
N VAL A 427 13.63 -21.33 -7.74
CA VAL A 427 14.08 -19.93 -7.72
C VAL A 427 14.94 -19.69 -6.49
N ASN A 428 16.09 -19.05 -6.69
CA ASN A 428 17.07 -18.72 -5.65
C ASN A 428 17.39 -17.23 -5.65
N LEU A 429 17.76 -16.70 -4.49
CA LEU A 429 18.32 -15.36 -4.36
C LEU A 429 19.85 -15.50 -4.33
N GLU A 430 20.51 -15.16 -5.42
CA GLU A 430 21.96 -15.34 -5.52
C GLU A 430 22.62 -14.23 -6.36
N PRO A 431 23.93 -13.96 -6.18
CA PRO A 431 24.66 -13.08 -7.06
C PRO A 431 24.74 -13.65 -8.47
N ILE A 432 24.59 -12.80 -9.50
CA ILE A 432 24.61 -13.23 -10.90
C ILE A 432 25.91 -13.96 -11.30
N GLY A 433 27.04 -13.65 -10.65
CA GLY A 433 28.31 -14.33 -10.89
C GLY A 433 28.26 -15.81 -10.51
N LEU A 434 27.69 -16.13 -9.35
CA LEU A 434 27.54 -17.51 -8.88
C LEU A 434 26.52 -18.28 -9.74
N TRP A 435 25.45 -17.60 -10.13
CA TRP A 435 24.48 -18.15 -11.09
C TRP A 435 25.12 -18.51 -12.44
N LEU A 436 25.99 -17.63 -12.98
CA LEU A 436 26.72 -17.88 -14.24
C LEU A 436 27.64 -19.11 -14.13
N GLU A 437 28.37 -19.26 -13.03
CA GLU A 437 29.23 -20.43 -12.79
C GLU A 437 28.42 -21.73 -12.84
N ARG A 438 27.25 -21.75 -12.19
CA ARG A 438 26.34 -22.90 -12.17
C ARG A 438 25.74 -23.19 -13.54
N LEU A 439 25.37 -22.16 -14.31
CA LEU A 439 24.87 -22.31 -15.67
C LEU A 439 25.91 -22.96 -16.58
N HIS A 440 27.16 -22.48 -16.55
CA HIS A 440 28.24 -23.06 -17.36
C HIS A 440 28.50 -24.52 -16.97
N ALA A 441 28.57 -24.82 -15.66
CA ALA A 441 28.75 -26.18 -15.17
C ALA A 441 27.61 -27.13 -15.57
N ALA A 442 26.36 -26.65 -15.60
CA ALA A 442 25.21 -27.44 -16.03
C ALA A 442 25.22 -27.74 -17.54
N ALA A 443 25.62 -26.75 -18.35
CA ALA A 443 25.71 -26.90 -19.80
C ALA A 443 26.81 -27.89 -20.21
N ASP A 444 27.97 -27.87 -19.53
CA ASP A 444 29.10 -28.77 -19.81
C ASP A 444 28.82 -30.24 -19.43
N GLN A 445 27.87 -30.49 -18.52
CA GLN A 445 27.45 -31.84 -18.13
C GLN A 445 26.42 -32.47 -19.08
N SER A 446 25.87 -31.69 -20.03
CA SER A 446 24.82 -32.12 -20.95
C SER A 446 25.30 -32.35 -22.39
N THR A 447 26.55 -31.98 -22.68
CA THR A 447 27.34 -32.43 -23.85
C THR A 447 28.01 -33.77 -23.57
#